data_AF-A0A9J7KL09-F1
#
_entry.id   AF-A0A9J7KL09-F1
#
_cell.length_a   1.000
_cell.length_b   1.000
_cell.length_c   1.000
_cell.angle_alpha   90.00
_cell.angle_beta   90.00
_cell.angle_gamma   90.00
#
_symmetry.space_group_name_H-M   'P 1'
#
loop_
_entity.id
_entity.type
_entity.pdbx_description
1 polymer ?
#
loop_
_entity_poly.entity_id
_entity_poly.type
_entity_poly.pdbx_seq_one_letter_code
_entity_poly.pdbx_strand_id
1 'polypeptide(L)'
;MLRVCEKLREADSKGRRYGLARAETGYLRALVDAVADKDRLAEVELLKSLGDVNLEKGRLEKDVGRFNMALALYVAAMVRCGYRDQGDGIEHRYEYAERLLQGVTSKGSQGQEQQTEDKETTTPAKVALKFQNLDKKRAAGGNTDSMLVGYAQLIVEGIVNENNMLETEAIKSLGDVYLKRGTETVDNRDLTKATALYNTALARCNNVQGTVVILHRLQFTAKIRQDITTKSIKKSTRTQRQQDVQKRKDHISTFSTATSSDNTNDRMRRPHRSVNYG
;
A
#
# COMPACT_ATOMS: atom_id res chain seq x y z
N MET A 1 -3.64 -8.09 -10.95
CA MET A 1 -3.97 -9.52 -11.09
C MET A 1 -2.98 -10.43 -10.36
N LEU A 2 -1.82 -10.84 -10.92
CA LEU A 2 -0.97 -11.89 -10.30
C LEU A 2 -0.57 -11.64 -8.83
N ARG A 3 -0.21 -10.39 -8.50
CA ARG A 3 0.30 -10.03 -7.16
C ARG A 3 -0.77 -10.06 -6.06
N VAL A 4 -2.02 -9.76 -6.39
CA VAL A 4 -3.12 -9.83 -5.42
C VAL A 4 -3.59 -11.28 -5.26
N CYS A 5 -3.58 -12.07 -6.34
CA CYS A 5 -3.83 -13.52 -6.26
C CYS A 5 -2.79 -14.25 -5.39
N GLU A 6 -1.53 -13.81 -5.39
CA GLU A 6 -0.50 -14.30 -4.45
C GLU A 6 -0.85 -13.97 -3.00
N LYS A 7 -1.27 -12.73 -2.72
CA LYS A 7 -1.65 -12.31 -1.36
C LYS A 7 -2.91 -12.99 -0.84
N LEU A 8 -3.88 -13.23 -1.72
CA LEU A 8 -5.04 -14.07 -1.43
C LEU A 8 -4.61 -15.48 -1.03
N ARG A 9 -3.79 -16.14 -1.85
CA ARG A 9 -3.24 -17.47 -1.51
C ARG A 9 -2.46 -17.48 -0.21
N GLU A 10 -1.69 -16.42 0.06
CA GLU A 10 -0.97 -16.28 1.33
C GLU A 10 -1.95 -16.16 2.51
N ALA A 11 -2.99 -15.34 2.39
CA ALA A 11 -4.04 -15.19 3.39
C ALA A 11 -4.81 -16.51 3.61
N ASP A 12 -5.17 -17.23 2.55
CA ASP A 12 -5.79 -18.56 2.64
C ASP A 12 -4.90 -19.54 3.40
N SER A 13 -3.60 -19.55 3.08
CA SER A 13 -2.61 -20.44 3.72
C SER A 13 -2.44 -20.11 5.21
N LYS A 14 -2.53 -18.83 5.57
CA LYS A 14 -2.49 -18.36 6.95
C LYS A 14 -3.79 -18.71 7.68
N GLY A 15 -4.93 -18.64 7.01
CA GLY A 15 -6.22 -19.06 7.55
C GLY A 15 -6.22 -20.54 7.93
N ARG A 16 -5.72 -21.41 7.03
CA ARG A 16 -5.59 -22.85 7.29
C ARG A 16 -4.65 -23.17 8.45
N ARG A 17 -3.57 -22.39 8.63
CA ARG A 17 -2.56 -22.64 9.67
C ARG A 17 -2.86 -22.00 11.02
N TYR A 18 -3.46 -20.82 11.03
CA TYR A 18 -3.53 -19.95 12.22
C TYR A 18 -4.96 -19.45 12.53
N GLY A 19 -5.97 -19.92 11.80
CA GLY A 19 -7.38 -19.65 12.06
C GLY A 19 -7.94 -18.39 11.36
N LEU A 20 -9.27 -18.22 11.51
CA LEU A 20 -10.07 -17.21 10.80
C LEU A 20 -9.61 -15.77 11.07
N ALA A 21 -9.21 -15.44 12.30
CA ALA A 21 -8.71 -14.10 12.63
C ALA A 21 -7.45 -13.72 11.84
N ARG A 22 -6.55 -14.69 11.61
CA ARG A 22 -5.34 -14.46 10.82
C ARG A 22 -5.65 -14.35 9.33
N ALA A 23 -6.61 -15.14 8.84
CA ALA A 23 -7.12 -15.04 7.48
C ALA A 23 -7.70 -13.64 7.21
N GLU A 24 -8.60 -13.18 8.08
CA GLU A 24 -9.25 -11.86 8.00
C GLU A 24 -8.22 -10.73 7.94
N THR A 25 -7.23 -10.75 8.84
CA THR A 25 -6.15 -9.75 8.83
C THR A 25 -5.33 -9.83 7.53
N GLY A 26 -5.18 -11.02 6.95
CA GLY A 26 -4.55 -11.22 5.64
C GLY A 26 -5.36 -10.60 4.50
N TYR A 27 -6.65 -10.89 4.43
CA TYR A 27 -7.55 -10.33 3.42
C TYR A 27 -7.69 -8.82 3.55
N LEU A 28 -7.76 -8.26 4.76
CA LEU A 28 -7.78 -6.80 4.98
C LEU A 28 -6.52 -6.12 4.43
N ARG A 29 -5.33 -6.73 4.61
CA ARG A 29 -4.10 -6.20 4.00
C ARG A 29 -4.14 -6.29 2.47
N ALA A 30 -4.57 -7.43 1.94
CA ALA A 30 -4.69 -7.61 0.51
C ALA A 30 -5.72 -6.65 -0.10
N LEU A 31 -6.77 -6.28 0.64
CA LEU A 31 -7.78 -5.29 0.24
C LEU A 31 -7.15 -3.91 0.07
N VAL A 32 -6.31 -3.48 1.02
CA VAL A 32 -5.55 -2.23 0.88
C VAL A 32 -4.73 -2.23 -0.40
N ASP A 33 -4.04 -3.33 -0.71
CA ASP A 33 -3.26 -3.42 -1.94
C ASP A 33 -4.13 -3.43 -3.20
N ALA A 34 -5.27 -4.13 -3.21
CA ALA A 34 -6.20 -4.11 -4.34
C ALA A 34 -6.74 -2.70 -4.61
N VAL A 35 -7.16 -1.98 -3.56
CA VAL A 35 -7.66 -0.61 -3.64
C VAL A 35 -6.55 0.36 -4.09
N ALA A 36 -5.32 0.16 -3.61
CA ALA A 36 -4.15 0.94 -4.03
C ALA A 36 -3.69 0.63 -5.46
N ASP A 37 -3.85 -0.61 -5.93
CA ASP A 37 -3.51 -1.00 -7.31
C ASP A 37 -4.67 -0.74 -8.28
N LYS A 38 -5.82 -0.25 -7.78
CA LYS A 38 -7.09 -0.07 -8.52
C LYS A 38 -7.56 -1.37 -9.19
N ASP A 39 -7.26 -2.51 -8.58
CA ASP A 39 -7.60 -3.83 -9.08
C ASP A 39 -9.02 -4.21 -8.60
N ARG A 40 -10.02 -3.79 -9.37
CA ARG A 40 -11.44 -3.99 -9.04
C ARG A 40 -11.83 -5.46 -8.95
N LEU A 41 -11.24 -6.32 -9.79
CA LEU A 41 -11.49 -7.78 -9.74
C LEU A 41 -10.97 -8.36 -8.44
N ALA A 42 -9.76 -7.96 -8.04
CA ALA A 42 -9.20 -8.43 -6.79
C ALA A 42 -9.92 -7.85 -5.56
N GLU A 43 -10.37 -6.59 -5.61
CA GLU A 43 -11.22 -6.00 -4.57
C GLU A 43 -12.52 -6.81 -4.37
N VAL A 44 -13.20 -7.18 -5.45
CA VAL A 44 -14.40 -8.05 -5.41
C VAL A 44 -14.08 -9.40 -4.76
N GLU A 45 -13.01 -10.06 -5.19
CA GLU A 45 -12.62 -11.37 -4.65
C GLU A 45 -12.34 -11.28 -3.13
N LEU A 46 -11.70 -10.19 -2.69
CA LEU A 46 -11.39 -9.96 -1.29
C LEU A 46 -12.62 -9.65 -0.45
N LEU A 47 -13.60 -8.92 -1.00
CA LEU A 47 -14.90 -8.73 -0.34
C LEU A 47 -15.63 -10.07 -0.18
N LYS A 48 -15.59 -10.93 -1.21
CA LYS A 48 -16.13 -12.29 -1.14
C LYS A 48 -15.45 -13.12 -0.06
N SER A 49 -14.11 -13.16 -0.02
CA SER A 49 -13.36 -13.90 1.00
C SER A 49 -13.57 -13.37 2.42
N LEU A 50 -13.73 -12.04 2.59
CA LEU A 50 -14.10 -11.44 3.87
C LEU A 50 -15.54 -11.83 4.28
N GLY A 51 -16.44 -11.94 3.30
CA GLY A 51 -17.78 -12.49 3.50
C GLY A 51 -17.73 -13.92 4.03
N ASP A 52 -16.93 -14.78 3.40
CA ASP A 52 -16.74 -16.18 3.83
C ASP A 52 -16.19 -16.29 5.25
N VAL A 53 -15.23 -15.44 5.62
CA VAL A 53 -14.70 -15.43 6.99
C VAL A 53 -15.78 -15.04 8.00
N ASN A 54 -16.59 -14.03 7.69
CA ASN A 54 -17.69 -13.64 8.58
C ASN A 54 -18.79 -14.70 8.63
N LEU A 55 -19.07 -15.37 7.51
CA LEU A 55 -20.00 -16.50 7.47
C LEU A 55 -19.52 -17.62 8.40
N GLU A 56 -18.26 -18.05 8.29
CA GLU A 56 -17.72 -19.10 9.14
C GLU A 56 -17.66 -18.71 10.62
N LYS A 57 -17.31 -17.45 10.94
CA LYS A 57 -17.40 -16.93 12.31
C LYS A 57 -18.83 -16.99 12.83
N GLY A 58 -19.81 -16.52 12.05
CA GLY A 58 -21.23 -16.57 12.40
C GLY A 58 -21.72 -18.00 12.62
N ARG A 59 -21.25 -18.97 11.82
CA ARG A 59 -21.58 -20.39 12.00
C ARG A 59 -21.05 -20.98 13.29
N LEU A 60 -19.80 -20.65 13.64
CA LEU A 60 -19.10 -21.14 14.85
C LEU A 60 -19.66 -20.49 16.12
N GLU A 61 -19.86 -19.18 16.09
CA GLU A 61 -20.25 -18.36 17.25
C GLU A 61 -21.78 -18.26 17.39
N LYS A 62 -22.54 -18.70 16.38
CA LYS A 62 -24.00 -18.46 16.26
C LYS A 62 -24.36 -16.98 16.29
N ASP A 63 -23.48 -16.14 15.76
CA ASP A 63 -23.63 -14.68 15.75
C ASP A 63 -24.37 -14.20 14.49
N VAL A 64 -25.59 -13.70 14.68
CA VAL A 64 -26.43 -13.11 13.62
C VAL A 64 -25.78 -11.89 12.98
N GLY A 65 -25.06 -11.07 13.75
CA GLY A 65 -24.33 -9.90 13.24
C GLY A 65 -23.25 -10.30 12.23
N ARG A 66 -22.58 -11.43 12.46
CA ARG A 66 -21.59 -11.98 11.52
C ARG A 66 -22.22 -12.49 10.23
N PHE A 67 -23.42 -13.11 10.29
CA PHE A 67 -24.17 -13.45 9.09
C PHE A 67 -24.57 -12.21 8.29
N ASN A 68 -25.10 -11.17 8.96
CA ASN A 68 -25.48 -9.91 8.31
C ASN A 68 -24.27 -9.23 7.63
N MET A 69 -23.12 -9.21 8.30
CA MET A 69 -21.87 -8.73 7.74
C MET A 69 -21.46 -9.52 6.48
N ALA A 70 -21.59 -10.85 6.50
CA ALA A 70 -21.29 -11.70 5.35
C ALA A 70 -22.22 -11.40 4.15
N LEU A 71 -23.53 -11.30 4.40
CA LEU A 71 -24.53 -10.97 3.38
C LEU A 71 -24.26 -9.60 2.75
N ALA A 72 -24.00 -8.58 3.57
CA ALA A 72 -23.67 -7.24 3.10
C ALA A 72 -22.38 -7.22 2.26
N LEU A 73 -21.36 -8.00 2.64
CA LEU A 73 -20.12 -8.14 1.87
C LEU A 73 -20.35 -8.83 0.52
N TYR A 74 -21.20 -9.86 0.46
CA TYR A 74 -21.58 -10.49 -0.81
C TYR A 74 -22.35 -9.53 -1.72
N VAL A 75 -23.31 -8.79 -1.19
CA VAL A 75 -24.03 -7.75 -1.95
C VAL A 75 -23.06 -6.68 -2.46
N ALA A 76 -22.17 -6.19 -1.60
CA ALA A 76 -21.13 -5.23 -1.96
C ALA A 76 -20.21 -5.75 -3.07
N ALA A 77 -19.87 -7.05 -3.05
CA ALA A 77 -19.09 -7.70 -4.10
C ALA A 77 -19.89 -7.78 -5.42
N MET A 78 -21.17 -8.20 -5.38
CA MET A 78 -22.05 -8.25 -6.55
C MET A 78 -22.22 -6.89 -7.23
N VAL A 79 -22.47 -5.83 -6.45
CA VAL A 79 -22.59 -4.45 -6.97
C VAL A 79 -21.27 -3.97 -7.60
N ARG A 80 -20.15 -4.40 -7.04
CA ARG A 80 -18.82 -4.05 -7.57
C ARG A 80 -18.39 -4.94 -8.74
N CYS A 81 -18.98 -6.11 -8.96
CA CYS A 81 -18.75 -6.94 -10.15
C CYS A 81 -19.24 -6.22 -11.42
N GLY A 82 -18.38 -6.15 -12.44
CA GLY A 82 -18.73 -5.57 -13.74
C GLY A 82 -19.27 -6.58 -14.77
N TYR A 83 -19.22 -7.88 -14.46
CA TYR A 83 -19.56 -8.97 -15.39
C TYR A 83 -20.54 -9.95 -14.76
N ARG A 84 -21.55 -10.36 -15.55
CA ARG A 84 -22.70 -11.18 -15.11
C ARG A 84 -22.25 -12.55 -14.56
N ASP A 85 -21.32 -13.21 -15.24
CA ASP A 85 -20.91 -14.60 -14.93
C ASP A 85 -20.06 -14.74 -13.64
N GLN A 86 -19.50 -13.64 -13.11
CA GLN A 86 -18.86 -13.65 -11.77
C GLN A 86 -19.90 -13.47 -10.64
N GLY A 87 -21.10 -13.00 -10.97
CA GLY A 87 -22.20 -12.80 -10.02
C GLY A 87 -22.77 -14.11 -9.51
N ASP A 88 -22.96 -15.09 -10.38
CA ASP A 88 -23.59 -16.39 -10.06
C ASP A 88 -22.88 -17.11 -8.89
N GLY A 89 -21.54 -17.06 -8.86
CA GLY A 89 -20.76 -17.64 -7.77
C GLY A 89 -20.88 -16.90 -6.43
N ILE A 90 -21.21 -15.62 -6.45
CA ILE A 90 -21.45 -14.80 -5.24
C ILE A 90 -22.91 -14.95 -4.80
N GLU A 91 -23.85 -15.03 -5.74
CA GLU A 91 -25.27 -15.25 -5.49
C GLU A 91 -25.51 -16.57 -4.74
N HIS A 92 -24.90 -17.67 -5.20
CA HIS A 92 -24.98 -18.93 -4.48
C HIS A 92 -24.43 -18.88 -3.04
N ARG A 93 -23.39 -18.07 -2.80
CA ARG A 93 -22.84 -17.86 -1.44
C ARG A 93 -23.79 -17.05 -0.58
N TYR A 94 -24.41 -16.02 -1.16
CA TYR A 94 -25.44 -15.22 -0.52
C TYR A 94 -26.63 -16.09 -0.09
N GLU A 95 -27.22 -16.86 -1.02
CA GLU A 95 -28.35 -17.76 -0.74
C GLU A 95 -28.00 -18.83 0.29
N TYR A 96 -26.77 -19.33 0.27
CA TYR A 96 -26.29 -20.27 1.28
C TYR A 96 -26.19 -19.62 2.67
N ALA A 97 -25.61 -18.43 2.77
CA ALA A 97 -25.50 -17.68 4.02
C ALA A 97 -26.87 -17.31 4.58
N GLU A 98 -27.82 -16.92 3.74
CA GLU A 98 -29.19 -16.58 4.12
C GLU A 98 -29.92 -17.79 4.70
N ARG A 99 -29.83 -18.96 4.06
CA ARG A 99 -30.40 -20.21 4.58
C ARG A 99 -29.83 -20.60 5.93
N LEU A 100 -28.52 -20.43 6.11
CA LEU A 100 -27.88 -20.69 7.40
C LEU A 100 -28.36 -19.72 8.49
N LEU A 101 -28.49 -18.43 8.16
CA LEU A 101 -29.02 -17.42 9.07
C LEU A 101 -30.46 -17.76 9.49
N GLN A 102 -31.33 -18.10 8.54
CA GLN A 102 -32.70 -18.53 8.82
C GLN A 102 -32.75 -19.70 9.81
N GLY A 103 -31.87 -20.70 9.64
CA GLY A 103 -31.77 -21.84 10.56
C GLY A 103 -31.25 -21.51 11.96
N VAL A 104 -30.52 -20.39 12.12
CA VAL A 104 -30.08 -19.86 13.42
C VAL A 104 -31.22 -19.07 14.08
N THR A 105 -31.88 -18.19 13.33
CA THR A 105 -32.99 -17.36 13.83
C THR A 105 -34.23 -18.19 14.16
N SER A 106 -34.53 -19.25 13.40
CA SER A 106 -35.71 -20.11 13.63
C SER A 106 -35.60 -20.99 14.88
N LYS A 107 -34.40 -21.14 15.45
CA LYS A 107 -34.15 -21.91 16.69
C LYS A 107 -34.01 -21.01 17.93
N GLY A 108 -33.91 -19.69 17.73
CA GLY A 108 -33.79 -18.69 18.78
C GLY A 108 -35.02 -17.79 18.85
N SER A 109 -36.14 -18.32 19.34
CA SER A 109 -37.25 -17.47 19.76
C SER A 109 -36.89 -16.77 21.08
N GLN A 110 -36.22 -15.63 21.01
CA GLN A 110 -36.45 -14.44 21.84
C GLN A 110 -35.50 -13.31 21.45
N GLY A 111 -36.05 -12.10 21.49
CA GLY A 111 -35.60 -10.94 20.77
C GLY A 111 -34.17 -10.49 21.06
N GLN A 112 -33.51 -10.06 19.99
CA GLN A 112 -32.89 -8.75 20.02
C GLN A 112 -33.41 -7.99 18.81
N GLU A 113 -34.14 -6.92 19.12
CA GLU A 113 -34.44 -5.85 18.19
C GLU A 113 -33.18 -5.56 17.38
N GLN A 114 -33.37 -5.52 16.06
CA GLN A 114 -32.49 -4.77 15.22
C GLN A 114 -32.32 -3.41 15.89
N GLN A 115 -31.09 -3.10 16.32
CA GLN A 115 -30.63 -1.73 16.23
C GLN A 115 -30.66 -1.43 14.74
N THR A 116 -31.86 -1.07 14.27
CA THR A 116 -32.02 0.01 13.33
C THR A 116 -31.29 1.16 14.01
N GLU A 117 -29.96 1.23 13.81
CA GLU A 117 -29.36 2.54 13.74
C GLU A 117 -30.27 3.24 12.74
N ASP A 118 -31.06 4.18 13.27
CA ASP A 118 -31.70 5.22 12.50
C ASP A 118 -30.78 5.51 11.31
N LYS A 119 -31.35 5.74 10.12
CA LYS A 119 -30.63 6.44 9.07
C LYS A 119 -30.34 7.88 9.50
N GLU A 120 -29.83 8.07 10.73
CA GLU A 120 -29.27 9.26 11.27
C GLU A 120 -28.15 9.62 10.32
N THR A 121 -28.40 10.68 9.57
CA THR A 121 -27.51 11.21 8.55
C THR A 121 -26.08 11.12 9.04
N THR A 122 -25.23 10.35 8.36
CA THR A 122 -23.83 10.25 8.74
C THR A 122 -23.24 11.65 8.69
N THR A 123 -22.92 12.21 9.86
CA THR A 123 -22.30 13.54 9.96
C THR A 123 -20.78 13.42 9.88
N PRO A 124 -20.06 14.45 9.40
CA PRO A 124 -18.60 14.47 9.41
C PRO A 124 -18.01 14.22 10.81
N ALA A 125 -18.69 14.68 11.87
CA ALA A 125 -18.28 14.47 13.25
C ALA A 125 -18.32 12.99 13.66
N LYS A 126 -19.37 12.25 13.27
CA LYS A 126 -19.47 10.80 13.51
C LYS A 126 -18.40 10.02 12.77
N VAL A 127 -18.10 10.40 11.53
CA VAL A 127 -16.99 9.79 10.78
C VAL A 127 -15.68 10.08 11.51
N ALA A 128 -15.38 11.33 11.85
CA ALA A 128 -14.16 11.68 12.56
C ALA A 128 -13.98 10.91 13.89
N LEU A 129 -15.08 10.63 14.61
CA LEU A 129 -15.06 9.83 15.83
C LEU A 129 -14.49 8.42 15.60
N LYS A 130 -14.86 7.76 14.48
CA LYS A 130 -14.34 6.43 14.14
C LYS A 130 -12.82 6.41 13.89
N PHE A 131 -12.23 7.55 13.53
CA PHE A 131 -10.80 7.66 13.24
C PHE A 131 -9.95 7.97 14.48
N GLN A 132 -10.54 8.47 15.58
CA GLN A 132 -9.78 8.94 16.75
C GLN A 132 -8.78 7.92 17.29
N ASN A 133 -9.16 6.64 17.36
CA ASN A 133 -8.27 5.59 17.87
C ASN A 133 -7.09 5.34 16.92
N LEU A 134 -7.33 5.38 15.61
CA LEU A 134 -6.27 5.25 14.60
C LEU A 134 -5.38 6.48 14.57
N ASP A 135 -5.94 7.68 14.73
CA ASP A 135 -5.18 8.93 14.77
C ASP A 135 -4.28 9.03 16.00
N LYS A 136 -4.79 8.63 17.18
CA LYS A 136 -3.97 8.49 18.41
C LYS A 136 -2.85 7.49 18.21
N LYS A 137 -3.16 6.32 17.64
CA LYS A 137 -2.15 5.29 17.33
C LYS A 137 -1.11 5.77 16.32
N ARG A 138 -1.53 6.59 15.35
CA ARG A 138 -0.67 7.21 14.35
C ARG A 138 0.24 8.26 14.95
N ALA A 139 -0.26 9.11 15.85
CA ALA A 139 0.53 10.09 16.58
C ALA A 139 1.58 9.42 17.47
N ALA A 140 1.25 8.28 18.08
CA ALA A 140 2.17 7.50 18.91
C ALA A 140 3.23 6.69 18.12
N GLY A 141 3.31 6.85 16.79
CA GLY A 141 4.30 6.13 15.97
C GLY A 141 3.98 4.65 15.78
N GLY A 142 2.70 4.27 15.77
CA GLY A 142 2.27 2.88 15.63
C GLY A 142 2.82 2.16 14.39
N ASN A 143 2.81 0.82 14.43
CA ASN A 143 3.22 0.02 13.28
C ASN A 143 2.32 0.28 12.06
N THR A 144 2.94 0.54 10.91
CA THR A 144 2.25 0.74 9.61
C THR A 144 1.29 -0.40 9.32
N ASP A 145 1.70 -1.65 9.52
CA ASP A 145 0.85 -2.81 9.24
C ASP A 145 -0.45 -2.81 10.05
N SER A 146 -0.40 -2.33 11.29
CA SER A 146 -1.59 -2.22 12.11
C SER A 146 -2.48 -1.06 11.67
N MET A 147 -1.90 0.04 11.15
CA MET A 147 -2.69 1.13 10.58
C MET A 147 -3.40 0.67 9.31
N LEU A 148 -2.71 -0.06 8.43
CA LEU A 148 -3.30 -0.57 7.19
C LEU A 148 -4.52 -1.45 7.48
N VAL A 149 -4.40 -2.37 8.44
CA VAL A 149 -5.52 -3.23 8.87
C VAL A 149 -6.66 -2.39 9.46
N GLY A 150 -6.35 -1.42 10.34
CA GLY A 150 -7.37 -0.58 10.97
C GLY A 150 -8.16 0.28 9.97
N TYR A 151 -7.48 0.91 9.02
CA TYR A 151 -8.17 1.66 7.97
C TYR A 151 -8.91 0.74 6.99
N ALA A 152 -8.41 -0.47 6.72
CA ALA A 152 -9.13 -1.46 5.92
C ALA A 152 -10.45 -1.89 6.59
N GLN A 153 -10.46 -2.00 7.91
CA GLN A 153 -11.70 -2.26 8.66
C GLN A 153 -12.70 -1.12 8.48
N LEU A 154 -12.27 0.14 8.54
CA LEU A 154 -13.14 1.29 8.28
C LEU A 154 -13.63 1.34 6.82
N ILE A 155 -12.83 0.89 5.85
CA ILE A 155 -13.29 0.71 4.47
C ILE A 155 -14.42 -0.32 4.45
N VAL A 156 -14.20 -1.51 5.00
CA VAL A 156 -15.22 -2.58 5.04
C VAL A 156 -16.50 -2.11 5.72
N GLU A 157 -16.37 -1.41 6.85
CA GLU A 157 -17.50 -0.83 7.56
C GLU A 157 -18.25 0.22 6.73
N GLY A 158 -17.52 1.10 6.03
CA GLY A 158 -18.11 2.05 5.10
C GLY A 158 -18.86 1.37 3.96
N ILE A 159 -18.28 0.29 3.40
CA ILE A 159 -18.87 -0.50 2.33
C ILE A 159 -20.17 -1.18 2.79
N VAL A 160 -20.14 -1.84 3.95
CA VAL A 160 -21.25 -2.62 4.50
C VAL A 160 -22.43 -1.74 4.87
N ASN A 161 -22.16 -0.52 5.33
CA ASN A 161 -23.19 0.46 5.70
C ASN A 161 -23.56 1.42 4.57
N GLU A 162 -23.09 1.19 3.34
CA GLU A 162 -23.27 2.08 2.18
C GLU A 162 -22.88 3.55 2.46
N ASN A 163 -21.89 3.73 3.34
CA ASN A 163 -21.43 5.01 3.83
C ASN A 163 -20.23 5.50 3.02
N ASN A 164 -20.51 6.12 1.88
CA ASN A 164 -19.48 6.64 0.96
C ASN A 164 -18.54 7.65 1.65
N MET A 165 -19.01 8.42 2.63
CA MET A 165 -18.18 9.38 3.35
C MET A 165 -17.14 8.66 4.22
N LEU A 166 -17.55 7.62 4.95
CA LEU A 166 -16.64 6.79 5.75
C LEU A 166 -15.64 6.04 4.84
N GLU A 167 -16.13 5.38 3.79
CA GLU A 167 -15.28 4.66 2.83
C GLU A 167 -14.24 5.60 2.19
N THR A 168 -14.67 6.77 1.72
CA THR A 168 -13.78 7.76 1.09
C THR A 168 -12.73 8.31 2.07
N GLU A 169 -13.13 8.65 3.29
CA GLU A 169 -12.21 9.16 4.30
C GLU A 169 -11.17 8.10 4.71
N ALA A 170 -11.57 6.83 4.78
CA ALA A 170 -10.67 5.72 5.08
C ALA A 170 -9.65 5.49 3.96
N ILE A 171 -10.08 5.52 2.69
CA ILE A 171 -9.19 5.39 1.53
C ILE A 171 -8.23 6.59 1.44
N LYS A 172 -8.72 7.82 1.67
CA LYS A 172 -7.86 9.01 1.74
C LYS A 172 -6.82 8.87 2.85
N SER A 173 -7.23 8.45 4.04
CA SER A 173 -6.33 8.29 5.20
C SER A 173 -5.27 7.21 4.98
N LEU A 174 -5.59 6.12 4.27
CA LEU A 174 -4.57 5.18 3.78
C LEU A 174 -3.57 5.85 2.85
N GLY A 175 -4.06 6.70 1.94
CA GLY A 175 -3.20 7.53 1.09
C GLY A 175 -2.21 8.36 1.91
N ASP A 176 -2.67 8.97 3.00
CA ASP A 176 -1.82 9.77 3.91
C ASP A 176 -0.77 8.90 4.62
N VAL A 177 -1.06 7.62 4.92
CA VAL A 177 -0.09 6.66 5.48
C VAL A 177 1.03 6.38 4.47
N TYR A 178 0.68 6.04 3.23
CA TYR A 178 1.67 5.77 2.17
C TYR A 178 2.44 7.04 1.78
N LEU A 179 1.81 8.20 1.77
CA LEU A 179 2.47 9.49 1.52
C LEU A 179 3.55 9.75 2.57
N LYS A 180 3.21 9.61 3.86
CA LYS A 180 4.18 9.77 4.95
C LYS A 180 5.32 8.78 4.80
N ARG A 181 5.02 7.49 4.60
CA ARG A 181 6.06 6.47 4.44
C ARG A 181 6.97 6.75 3.25
N GLY A 182 6.42 7.08 2.08
CA GLY A 182 7.19 7.41 0.89
C GLY A 182 8.05 8.67 1.03
N THR A 183 7.62 9.64 1.85
CA THR A 183 8.45 10.83 2.17
C THR A 183 9.62 10.49 3.10
N GLU A 184 9.41 9.60 4.07
CA GLU A 184 10.42 9.17 5.04
C GLU A 184 11.47 8.24 4.40
N THR A 185 11.02 7.29 3.58
CA THR A 185 11.88 6.31 2.92
C THR A 185 12.46 6.81 1.59
N VAL A 186 11.95 7.93 1.06
CA VAL A 186 12.27 8.44 -0.27
C VAL A 186 11.91 7.40 -1.37
N ASP A 187 10.89 6.57 -1.12
CA ASP A 187 10.42 5.54 -2.04
C ASP A 187 9.29 6.04 -2.95
N ASN A 188 9.58 6.12 -4.25
CA ASN A 188 8.60 6.47 -5.27
C ASN A 188 7.44 5.46 -5.39
N ARG A 189 7.61 4.20 -4.97
CA ARG A 189 6.56 3.18 -5.02
C ARG A 189 5.45 3.49 -4.03
N ASP A 190 5.80 3.88 -2.81
CA ASP A 190 4.81 4.29 -1.80
C ASP A 190 4.07 5.56 -2.20
N LEU A 191 4.77 6.54 -2.80
CA LEU A 191 4.12 7.73 -3.35
C LEU A 191 3.18 7.41 -4.52
N THR A 192 3.50 6.38 -5.30
CA THR A 192 2.60 5.88 -6.36
C THR A 192 1.35 5.25 -5.77
N LYS A 193 1.48 4.41 -4.72
CA LYS A 193 0.34 3.86 -3.97
C LYS A 193 -0.52 4.96 -3.37
N ALA A 194 0.08 5.98 -2.76
CA ALA A 194 -0.64 7.14 -2.22
C ALA A 194 -1.45 7.85 -3.31
N THR A 195 -0.83 8.11 -4.47
CA THR A 195 -1.51 8.73 -5.63
C THR A 195 -2.71 7.90 -6.09
N ALA A 196 -2.55 6.59 -6.18
CA ALA A 196 -3.61 5.69 -6.61
C ALA A 196 -4.76 5.64 -5.59
N LEU A 197 -4.46 5.58 -4.29
CA LEU A 197 -5.46 5.64 -3.22
C LEU A 197 -6.25 6.96 -3.26
N TYR A 198 -5.59 8.10 -3.43
CA TYR A 198 -6.31 9.38 -3.56
C TYR A 198 -7.21 9.42 -4.81
N ASN A 199 -6.77 8.87 -5.94
CA ASN A 199 -7.62 8.75 -7.12
C ASN A 199 -8.81 7.81 -6.89
N THR A 200 -8.63 6.72 -6.14
CA THR A 200 -9.72 5.82 -5.76
C THR A 200 -10.71 6.51 -4.82
N ALA A 201 -10.21 7.25 -3.82
CA ALA A 201 -11.05 8.08 -2.94
C ALA A 201 -11.81 9.12 -3.75
N LEU A 202 -11.16 9.80 -4.70
CA LEU A 202 -11.80 10.80 -5.57
C LEU A 202 -12.95 10.20 -6.39
N ALA A 203 -12.77 8.99 -6.92
CA ALA A 203 -13.79 8.30 -7.70
C ALA A 203 -15.01 7.85 -6.86
N ARG A 204 -14.84 7.69 -5.55
CA ARG A 204 -15.90 7.29 -4.59
C ARG A 204 -16.49 8.48 -3.82
N CYS A 205 -15.88 9.65 -3.92
CA CYS A 205 -16.27 10.84 -3.19
C CYS A 205 -17.51 11.49 -3.83
N ASN A 206 -18.58 11.62 -3.05
CA ASN A 206 -19.81 12.31 -3.44
C ASN A 206 -19.95 13.71 -2.79
N ASN A 207 -18.93 14.18 -2.08
CA ASN A 207 -18.93 15.46 -1.36
C ASN A 207 -17.94 16.44 -1.98
N VAL A 208 -18.43 17.60 -2.45
CA VAL A 208 -17.63 18.67 -3.09
C VAL A 208 -16.47 19.11 -2.21
N GLN A 209 -16.68 19.26 -0.89
CA GLN A 209 -15.63 19.66 0.04
C GLN A 209 -14.54 18.59 0.15
N GLY A 210 -14.94 17.31 0.18
CA GLY A 210 -14.02 16.18 0.17
C GLY A 210 -13.19 16.12 -1.12
N THR A 211 -13.80 16.40 -2.26
CA THR A 211 -13.13 16.46 -3.58
C THR A 211 -11.95 17.43 -3.57
N VAL A 212 -12.15 18.65 -3.05
CA VAL A 212 -11.09 19.68 -3.00
C VAL A 212 -9.91 19.21 -2.14
N VAL A 213 -10.20 18.62 -0.97
CA VAL A 213 -9.16 18.09 -0.06
C VAL A 213 -8.34 16.99 -0.75
N ILE A 214 -9.00 16.07 -1.44
CA ILE A 214 -8.33 14.97 -2.16
C ILE A 214 -7.48 15.50 -3.32
N LEU A 215 -7.98 16.47 -4.09
CA LEU A 215 -7.21 17.11 -5.17
C LEU A 215 -5.96 17.82 -4.64
N HIS A 216 -6.06 18.52 -3.52
CA HIS A 216 -4.90 19.15 -2.88
C HIS A 216 -3.85 18.10 -2.46
N ARG A 217 -4.29 16.96 -1.89
CA ARG A 217 -3.38 15.84 -1.55
C ARG A 217 -2.71 15.23 -2.78
N LEU A 218 -3.42 15.09 -3.89
CA LEU A 218 -2.85 14.63 -5.17
C LEU A 218 -1.77 15.58 -5.68
N GLN A 219 -2.06 16.88 -5.75
CA GLN A 219 -1.11 17.90 -6.19
C GLN A 219 0.13 17.95 -5.29
N PHE A 220 -0.07 17.90 -3.97
CA PHE A 220 1.02 17.87 -3.01
C PHE A 220 1.92 16.62 -3.19
N THR A 221 1.31 15.45 -3.38
CA THR A 221 2.03 14.19 -3.61
C THR A 221 2.84 14.24 -4.90
N ALA A 222 2.27 14.80 -5.97
CA ALA A 222 2.95 14.98 -7.26
C ALA A 222 4.20 15.87 -7.11
N LYS A 223 4.09 16.98 -6.37
CA LYS A 223 5.22 17.87 -6.09
C LYS A 223 6.35 17.17 -5.36
N ILE A 224 6.03 16.41 -4.30
CA ILE A 224 7.04 15.62 -3.56
C ILE A 224 7.75 14.61 -4.47
N ARG A 225 7.00 13.88 -5.29
CA ARG A 225 7.58 12.91 -6.25
C ARG A 225 8.53 13.58 -7.23
N GLN A 226 8.17 14.76 -7.73
CA GLN A 226 9.01 15.54 -8.63
C GLN A 226 10.30 16.01 -7.93
N ASP A 227 10.21 16.50 -6.70
CA ASP A 227 11.36 16.94 -5.91
C ASP A 227 12.33 15.79 -5.63
N ILE A 228 11.82 14.62 -5.24
CA ILE A 228 12.62 13.41 -5.01
C ILE A 228 13.32 12.97 -6.29
N THR A 229 12.59 12.92 -7.41
CA THR A 229 13.14 12.53 -8.71
C THR A 229 14.23 13.49 -9.16
N THR A 230 13.99 14.80 -9.01
CA THR A 230 14.97 15.86 -9.36
C THR A 230 16.23 15.76 -8.52
N LYS A 231 16.09 15.53 -7.20
CA LYS A 231 17.23 15.32 -6.29
C LYS A 231 18.03 14.07 -6.66
N SER A 232 17.35 12.98 -7.02
CA SER A 232 17.98 11.73 -7.46
C SER A 232 18.80 11.92 -8.74
N ILE A 233 18.23 12.58 -9.76
CA ILE A 233 18.91 12.89 -11.03
C ILE A 233 20.17 13.73 -10.77
N LYS A 234 20.06 14.83 -10.00
CA LYS A 234 21.21 15.69 -9.66
C LYS A 234 22.32 14.91 -8.95
N LYS A 235 21.97 14.01 -8.02
CA LYS A 235 22.93 13.15 -7.33
C LYS A 235 23.64 12.21 -8.30
N SER A 236 22.89 11.55 -9.19
CA SER A 236 23.43 10.66 -10.22
C SER A 236 24.41 11.40 -11.16
N THR A 237 24.04 12.58 -11.67
CA THR A 237 24.92 13.38 -12.55
C THR A 237 26.20 13.81 -11.83
N ARG A 238 26.14 14.14 -10.53
CA ARG A 238 27.34 14.45 -9.74
C ARG A 238 28.25 13.23 -9.58
N THR A 239 27.69 12.06 -9.27
CA THR A 239 28.45 10.81 -9.14
C THR A 239 29.11 10.43 -10.47
N GLN A 240 28.40 10.58 -11.59
CA GLN A 240 28.95 10.31 -12.91
C GLN A 240 30.12 11.23 -13.26
N ARG A 241 30.00 12.54 -12.99
CA ARG A 241 31.10 13.50 -13.15
C ARG A 241 32.32 13.14 -12.29
N GLN A 242 32.11 12.67 -11.06
CA GLN A 242 33.22 12.24 -10.19
C GLN A 242 33.91 10.96 -10.71
N GLN A 243 33.15 10.01 -11.23
CA GLN A 243 33.70 8.80 -11.86
C GLN A 243 34.46 9.12 -13.15
N ASP A 244 33.96 10.04 -13.97
CA ASP A 244 34.65 10.47 -15.20
C ASP A 244 35.96 11.21 -14.88
N VAL A 245 35.98 12.03 -13.81
CA VAL A 245 37.20 12.68 -13.32
C VAL A 245 38.19 11.65 -12.78
N GLN A 246 37.74 10.65 -12.02
CA GLN A 246 38.61 9.59 -11.50
C GLN A 246 39.22 8.76 -12.63
N LYS A 247 38.43 8.32 -13.61
CA LYS A 247 38.92 7.59 -14.80
C LYS A 247 39.97 8.41 -15.56
N ARG A 248 39.73 9.71 -15.77
CA ARG A 248 40.73 10.59 -16.41
C ARG A 248 42.03 10.67 -15.61
N LYS A 249 41.96 10.67 -14.28
CA LYS A 249 43.14 10.72 -13.40
C LYS A 249 43.94 9.41 -13.46
N ASP A 250 43.27 8.27 -13.53
CA ASP A 250 43.89 6.95 -13.67
C ASP A 250 44.58 6.80 -15.05
N HIS A 251 43.99 7.34 -16.12
CA HIS A 251 44.60 7.38 -17.45
C HIS A 251 45.84 8.31 -17.54
N ILE A 252 45.87 9.41 -16.78
CA ILE A 252 47.05 10.29 -16.70
C ILE A 252 48.19 9.65 -15.89
N SER A 253 47.85 8.87 -14.86
CA SER A 253 48.84 8.13 -14.05
C SER A 253 49.57 7.04 -14.83
N THR A 254 48.95 6.42 -15.84
CA THR A 254 49.59 5.38 -16.66
C THR A 254 50.67 5.94 -17.60
N PHE A 255 50.58 7.23 -17.95
CA PHE A 255 51.52 7.89 -18.86
C PHE A 255 52.74 8.52 -18.16
N SER A 256 52.75 8.61 -16.82
CA SER A 256 53.82 9.28 -16.07
C SER A 256 54.99 8.35 -15.66
N THR A 257 54.96 7.07 -16.03
CA THR A 257 56.05 6.11 -15.74
C THR A 257 56.96 5.80 -16.92
N ALA A 258 56.82 6.49 -18.05
CA ALA A 258 57.59 6.19 -19.26
C ALA A 258 58.30 7.42 -19.86
N THR A 259 59.24 8.02 -19.12
CA THR A 259 60.39 8.72 -19.72
C THR A 259 61.46 9.01 -18.67
N SER A 260 62.55 8.21 -18.68
CA SER A 260 63.94 8.68 -18.67
C SER A 260 64.88 7.56 -18.19
N SER A 261 65.16 6.62 -19.08
CA SER A 261 66.42 5.87 -19.03
C SER A 261 66.94 5.79 -20.45
N ASP A 262 67.87 6.68 -20.80
CA ASP A 262 68.71 6.44 -21.97
C ASP A 262 70.17 6.71 -21.60
N ASN A 263 70.95 5.66 -21.79
CA ASN A 263 72.26 5.42 -21.23
C ASN A 263 73.10 4.88 -22.40
N THR A 264 73.95 5.71 -23.00
CA THR A 264 74.95 5.34 -24.01
C THR A 264 76.02 6.45 -24.03
N ASN A 265 77.33 6.26 -24.19
CA ASN A 265 78.17 5.10 -24.39
C ASN A 265 79.66 5.52 -24.23
N ASP A 266 80.51 4.56 -23.83
CA ASP A 266 81.83 4.24 -24.41
C ASP A 266 83.10 5.13 -24.25
N ARG A 267 83.97 4.66 -23.35
CA ARG A 267 85.43 4.39 -23.45
C ARG A 267 86.27 5.03 -24.60
N MET A 268 87.30 5.84 -24.26
CA MET A 268 88.74 5.50 -24.44
C MET A 268 89.74 6.65 -24.12
N ARG A 269 90.84 6.24 -23.46
CA ARG A 269 92.25 6.72 -23.49
C ARG A 269 92.69 8.06 -22.86
N ARG A 270 93.63 7.93 -21.90
CA ARG A 270 94.58 8.96 -21.40
C ARG A 270 95.52 9.47 -22.51
N PRO A 271 96.18 10.62 -22.33
CA PRO A 271 97.52 10.61 -21.70
C PRO A 271 97.76 11.72 -20.65
N HIS A 272 98.79 11.47 -19.82
CA HIS A 272 99.41 12.37 -18.84
C HIS A 272 99.78 13.76 -19.39
N ARG A 273 99.69 14.80 -18.54
CA ARG A 273 100.88 15.56 -18.09
C ARG A 273 100.61 16.49 -16.91
N SER A 274 101.67 16.59 -16.12
CA SER A 274 101.95 17.30 -14.88
C SER A 274 101.90 18.83 -14.93
N VAL A 275 102.00 19.42 -13.72
CA VAL A 275 102.62 20.70 -13.28
C VAL A 275 101.59 21.53 -12.50
N ASN A 276 101.59 21.57 -11.16
CA ASN A 276 102.47 22.22 -10.16
C ASN A 276 102.29 23.74 -10.01
N TYR A 277 102.32 24.17 -8.73
CA TYR A 277 102.43 25.52 -8.14
C TYR A 277 101.16 26.27 -7.73
N GLY A 278 101.15 26.65 -6.44
CA GLY A 278 100.21 27.58 -5.79
C GLY A 278 100.03 27.26 -4.32
#